data_AF-A0A916YUY3-F1
#
_entry.id   AF-A0A916YUY3-F1
#
_cell.length_a   1.000
_cell.length_b   1.000
_cell.length_c   1.000
_cell.angle_alpha   90.00
_cell.angle_beta   90.00
_cell.angle_gamma   90.00
#
_symmetry.space_group_name_H-M   'P 1'
#
loop_
_entity.id
_entity.type
_entity.pdbx_description
1 polymer ?
#
loop_
_entity_poly.entity_id
_entity_poly.type
_entity_poly.pdbx_seq_one_letter_code
_entity_poly.pdbx_strand_id
1 'polypeptide(L)'
;MNRTTKTRAIARLAPVALATMLLTSCGGDDNGKMDDPITMTPSPTPAPTPTPTPTPTTYDVTACLTQEVAPGVSVADLVVPDTLTLNLSAPSGFPNGRMLPDPVIDVTLAVIFLDLQTHGANTLAGLPLNPPGNDVQFQPGFPYLAAAQGTPPLPVMGSGFDFRSDDPADYTRVDRMGMPAVSTALIGSDLKNAYNDADPTDDANGDFVPEISDQLAGLTNALADDLVAAGLTPCAEEA
;
A
#
# COMPACT_ATOMS: atom_id res chain seq x y z
N MET A 1 3.01 1.78 -63.44
CA MET A 1 4.35 2.20 -62.96
C MET A 1 4.62 1.48 -61.65
N ASN A 2 5.49 0.46 -61.69
CA ASN A 2 5.83 -0.44 -60.58
C ASN A 2 6.57 0.26 -59.42
N ARG A 3 6.33 -0.18 -58.19
CA ARG A 3 7.39 -0.55 -57.20
C ARG A 3 6.76 -1.29 -56.00
N THR A 4 6.65 -2.62 -56.07
CA THR A 4 7.54 -3.67 -55.50
C THR A 4 7.44 -3.87 -53.98
N THR A 5 6.77 -4.97 -53.62
CA THR A 5 6.64 -5.64 -52.33
C THR A 5 7.98 -6.14 -51.80
N LYS A 6 8.20 -6.11 -50.47
CA LYS A 6 9.22 -6.92 -49.79
C LYS A 6 8.66 -7.57 -48.53
N THR A 7 8.28 -8.83 -48.68
CA THR A 7 8.10 -9.83 -47.63
C THR A 7 9.48 -10.18 -47.05
N ARG A 8 9.63 -10.22 -45.72
CA ARG A 8 10.80 -10.83 -45.07
C ARG A 8 10.38 -12.02 -44.22
N ALA A 9 11.18 -13.07 -44.38
CA ALA A 9 10.90 -14.45 -44.06
C ALA A 9 11.08 -14.79 -42.58
N ILE A 10 10.32 -15.80 -42.19
CA ILE A 10 10.37 -16.58 -40.97
C ILE A 10 11.71 -17.35 -40.90
N ALA A 11 12.39 -17.33 -39.74
CA ALA A 11 13.50 -18.21 -39.45
C ALA A 11 13.44 -18.79 -38.02
N ARG A 12 12.93 -20.03 -37.97
CA ARG A 12 13.40 -21.21 -37.23
C ARG A 12 13.67 -21.13 -35.71
N LEU A 13 12.87 -21.96 -35.02
CA LEU A 13 13.14 -22.56 -33.71
C LEU A 13 14.53 -23.23 -33.61
N ALA A 14 15.12 -23.14 -32.43
CA ALA A 14 15.99 -24.17 -31.85
C ALA A 14 15.75 -24.22 -30.32
N PRO A 15 15.42 -25.39 -29.73
CA PRO A 15 15.31 -25.55 -28.29
C PRO A 15 16.66 -26.02 -27.73
N VAL A 16 17.19 -25.32 -26.72
CA VAL A 16 18.39 -25.77 -25.99
C VAL A 16 17.97 -26.30 -24.63
N ALA A 17 18.02 -27.63 -24.55
CA ALA A 17 18.35 -28.50 -23.43
C ALA A 17 17.98 -28.07 -22.00
N LEU A 18 16.97 -28.77 -21.48
CA LEU A 18 16.65 -28.94 -20.07
C LEU A 18 17.75 -29.77 -19.38
N ALA A 19 18.56 -29.15 -18.51
CA ALA A 19 19.53 -29.85 -17.68
C ALA A 19 18.92 -30.13 -16.30
N THR A 20 18.38 -31.33 -16.12
CA THR A 20 17.96 -31.88 -14.83
C THR A 20 19.19 -32.21 -13.98
N MET A 21 19.51 -31.37 -12.99
CA MET A 21 20.46 -31.72 -11.93
C MET A 21 19.78 -32.65 -10.92
N LEU A 22 20.13 -33.93 -10.99
CA LEU A 22 19.93 -34.92 -9.94
C LEU A 22 20.88 -34.57 -8.78
N LEU A 23 20.36 -34.06 -7.67
CA LEU A 23 21.09 -34.09 -6.41
C LEU A 23 21.02 -35.51 -5.86
N THR A 24 22.10 -36.27 -6.09
CA THR A 24 22.36 -37.53 -5.41
C THR A 24 22.68 -37.26 -3.94
N SER A 25 21.80 -37.77 -3.08
CA SER A 25 22.05 -38.12 -1.68
C SER A 25 23.41 -38.80 -1.50
N CYS A 26 24.23 -38.28 -0.58
CA CYS A 26 25.43 -38.96 -0.12
C CYS A 26 25.15 -39.52 1.29
N GLY A 27 24.70 -40.77 1.32
CA GLY A 27 24.72 -41.63 2.50
C GLY A 27 26.10 -42.26 2.62
N GLY A 28 26.72 -42.11 3.80
CA GLY A 28 28.02 -42.66 4.10
C GLY A 28 27.94 -44.10 4.62
N ASP A 29 28.96 -44.87 4.26
CA ASP A 29 29.70 -45.78 5.15
C ASP A 29 30.85 -46.35 4.32
N ASP A 30 32.08 -46.31 4.85
CA ASP A 30 33.08 -47.36 4.62
C ASP A 30 34.30 -47.18 5.54
N ASN A 31 34.57 -48.25 6.29
CA ASN A 31 35.64 -48.39 7.27
C ASN A 31 36.99 -48.67 6.58
N GLY A 32 38.04 -47.92 6.95
CA GLY A 32 39.43 -48.21 6.56
C GLY A 32 40.43 -47.63 7.57
N LYS A 33 41.29 -48.50 8.10
CA LYS A 33 42.22 -48.26 9.22
C LYS A 33 43.45 -47.40 8.88
N MET A 34 43.80 -46.56 9.86
CA MET A 34 45.12 -46.17 10.39
C MET A 34 46.24 -45.77 9.42
N ASP A 35 46.60 -44.49 9.46
CA ASP A 35 47.97 -44.02 9.73
C ASP A 35 47.89 -42.60 10.32
N ASP A 36 48.57 -42.37 11.44
CA ASP A 36 48.78 -41.06 12.12
C ASP A 36 50.30 -40.97 12.41
N PRO A 37 50.94 -39.79 12.61
CA PRO A 37 50.34 -38.46 12.78
C PRO A 37 51.11 -37.29 12.10
N ILE A 38 50.40 -36.20 11.76
CA ILE A 38 50.97 -34.83 11.87
C ILE A 38 49.85 -33.90 12.36
N THR A 39 49.79 -33.68 13.68
CA THR A 39 48.85 -32.74 14.29
C THR A 39 49.32 -31.30 14.08
N MET A 40 48.84 -30.66 13.01
CA MET A 40 48.80 -29.20 12.92
C MET A 40 47.51 -28.75 13.61
N THR A 41 47.61 -28.18 14.80
CA THR A 41 46.47 -27.57 15.49
C THR A 41 46.03 -26.34 14.70
N PRO A 42 44.81 -26.29 14.13
CA PRO A 42 44.30 -25.05 13.57
C PRO A 42 44.11 -24.04 14.69
N SER A 43 44.60 -22.81 14.48
CA SER A 43 44.29 -21.67 15.35
C SER A 43 42.77 -21.54 15.47
N PRO A 44 42.21 -21.25 16.67
CA PRO A 44 40.77 -21.11 16.81
C PRO A 44 40.34 -19.95 15.92
N THR A 45 39.46 -20.22 14.96
CA THR A 45 38.71 -19.18 14.27
C THR A 45 37.95 -18.39 15.34
N PRO A 46 38.06 -17.06 15.41
CA PRO A 46 37.24 -16.27 16.32
C PRO A 46 35.78 -16.61 16.08
N ALA A 47 35.06 -16.97 17.14
CA ALA A 47 33.62 -17.14 17.06
C ALA A 47 33.01 -15.86 16.46
N PRO A 48 32.02 -15.96 15.54
CA PRO A 48 31.32 -14.78 15.07
C PRO A 48 30.76 -14.06 16.29
N THR A 49 31.15 -12.79 16.46
CA THR A 49 30.53 -11.93 17.47
C THR A 49 29.02 -12.01 17.27
N PRO A 50 28.21 -12.32 18.30
CA PRO A 50 26.77 -12.27 18.16
C PRO A 50 26.42 -10.86 17.71
N THR A 51 25.90 -10.73 16.49
CA THR A 51 25.29 -9.48 16.04
C THR A 51 24.22 -9.15 17.09
N PRO A 52 24.28 -7.98 17.75
CA PRO A 52 23.24 -7.62 18.70
C PRO A 52 21.91 -7.75 17.98
N THR A 53 21.02 -8.60 18.52
CA THR A 53 19.64 -8.61 18.08
C THR A 53 19.10 -7.21 18.38
N PRO A 54 18.65 -6.44 17.39
CA PRO A 54 18.12 -5.11 17.66
C PRO A 54 16.98 -5.26 18.66
N THR A 55 17.07 -4.52 19.76
CA THR A 55 15.94 -4.34 20.67
C THR A 55 14.80 -3.74 19.83
N PRO A 56 13.58 -4.29 19.87
CA PRO A 56 12.47 -3.65 19.18
C PRO A 56 12.26 -2.26 19.80
N THR A 57 12.60 -1.22 19.04
CA THR A 57 12.20 0.15 19.36
C THR A 57 10.68 0.19 19.29
N THR A 58 10.04 0.66 20.35
CA THR A 58 8.59 0.90 20.35
C THR A 58 8.39 2.37 20.00
N TYR A 59 7.41 2.69 19.15
CA TYR A 59 7.10 4.06 18.76
C TYR A 59 5.78 4.55 19.39
N ASP A 60 5.76 5.80 19.82
CA ASP A 60 4.56 6.56 20.16
C ASP A 60 4.08 7.38 18.95
N VAL A 61 2.85 7.11 18.51
CA VAL A 61 2.23 7.73 17.32
C VAL A 61 1.36 8.94 17.66
N THR A 62 1.34 9.38 18.92
CA THR A 62 0.52 10.53 19.36
C THR A 62 0.84 11.79 18.56
N ALA A 63 2.13 12.05 18.27
CA ALA A 63 2.55 13.18 17.46
C ALA A 63 2.03 13.09 16.00
N CYS A 64 1.94 11.88 15.45
CA CYS A 64 1.39 11.65 14.10
C CYS A 64 -0.10 11.98 14.00
N LEU A 65 -0.87 11.66 15.04
CA LEU A 65 -2.32 11.88 15.06
C LEU A 65 -2.68 13.34 15.38
N THR A 66 -1.86 14.01 16.19
CA THR A 66 -2.15 15.36 16.71
C THR A 66 -1.55 16.50 15.88
N GLN A 67 -0.62 16.20 14.95
CA GLN A 67 -0.09 17.22 14.04
C GLN A 67 -1.18 17.83 13.15
N GLU A 68 -1.03 19.11 12.82
CA GLU A 68 -1.99 19.85 12.01
C GLU A 68 -1.70 19.74 10.51
N VAL A 69 -2.73 19.43 9.72
CA VAL A 69 -2.70 19.49 8.25
C VAL A 69 -3.19 20.82 7.70
N ALA A 70 -3.95 21.55 8.51
CA ALA A 70 -4.44 22.90 8.27
C ALA A 70 -4.70 23.56 9.64
N PRO A 71 -4.80 24.89 9.74
CA PRO A 71 -5.02 25.56 11.03
C PRO A 71 -6.25 25.02 11.75
N GLY A 72 -6.06 24.39 12.93
CA GLY A 72 -7.12 23.80 13.73
C GLY A 72 -7.71 22.48 13.20
N VAL A 73 -7.02 21.81 12.27
CA VAL A 73 -7.40 20.49 11.73
C VAL A 73 -6.23 19.54 11.90
N SER A 74 -6.38 18.59 12.82
CA SER A 74 -5.40 17.53 13.05
C SER A 74 -5.49 16.42 12.00
N VAL A 75 -4.48 15.54 11.96
CA VAL A 75 -4.53 14.31 11.15
C VAL A 75 -5.71 13.43 11.58
N ALA A 76 -5.98 13.32 12.88
CA ALA A 76 -7.13 12.55 13.37
C ALA A 76 -8.46 13.09 12.82
N ASP A 77 -8.62 14.41 12.71
CA ASP A 77 -9.83 15.05 12.17
C ASP A 77 -10.06 14.75 10.68
N LEU A 78 -9.04 14.28 9.95
CA LEU A 78 -9.18 13.86 8.55
C LEU A 78 -9.75 12.44 8.40
N VAL A 79 -9.56 11.58 9.40
CA VAL A 79 -9.91 10.16 9.34
C VAL A 79 -11.06 9.79 10.28
N VAL A 80 -11.41 10.68 11.20
CA VAL A 80 -12.51 10.52 12.15
C VAL A 80 -13.45 11.73 12.06
N PRO A 81 -14.72 11.55 11.62
CA PRO A 81 -15.30 10.31 11.11
C PRO A 81 -14.86 9.99 9.68
N ASP A 82 -14.85 8.71 9.32
CA ASP A 82 -14.51 8.22 7.98
C ASP A 82 -15.59 8.59 6.96
N THR A 83 -15.51 9.82 6.48
CA THR A 83 -16.47 10.44 5.55
C THR A 83 -15.74 11.25 4.50
N LEU A 84 -16.26 11.25 3.28
CA LEU A 84 -15.76 12.13 2.23
C LEU A 84 -16.52 13.45 2.28
N THR A 85 -15.82 14.53 2.64
CA THR A 85 -16.42 15.86 2.75
C THR A 85 -16.24 16.67 1.46
N LEU A 86 -17.22 17.54 1.18
CA LEU A 86 -17.21 18.41 0.00
C LEU A 86 -17.53 19.85 0.40
N ASN A 87 -16.57 20.73 0.15
CA ASN A 87 -16.75 22.18 0.10
C ASN A 87 -16.96 22.61 -1.35
N LEU A 88 -18.22 22.93 -1.69
CA LEU A 88 -18.62 23.35 -3.03
C LEU A 88 -18.07 24.72 -3.45
N SER A 89 -17.44 25.47 -2.52
CA SER A 89 -16.79 26.75 -2.80
C SER A 89 -15.28 26.61 -3.04
N ALA A 90 -14.71 25.41 -2.90
CA ALA A 90 -13.29 25.14 -3.10
C ALA A 90 -13.06 24.26 -4.35
N PRO A 91 -11.86 24.30 -4.96
CA PRO A 91 -11.51 23.38 -6.05
C PRO A 91 -11.70 21.91 -5.63
N SER A 92 -12.18 21.08 -6.55
CA SER A 92 -12.25 19.63 -6.33
C SER A 92 -10.85 19.01 -6.27
N GLY A 93 -10.71 17.94 -5.50
CA GLY A 93 -9.45 17.21 -5.32
C GLY A 93 -9.22 16.90 -3.85
N PHE A 94 -8.54 15.79 -3.56
CA PHE A 94 -8.29 15.33 -2.20
C PHE A 94 -7.57 16.41 -1.38
N PRO A 95 -8.04 16.73 -0.16
CA PRO A 95 -9.12 16.08 0.59
C PRO A 95 -10.56 16.61 0.34
N ASN A 96 -10.74 17.66 -0.48
CA ASN A 96 -12.05 18.16 -0.90
C ASN A 96 -12.70 17.25 -1.97
N GLY A 97 -13.16 16.09 -1.53
CA GLY A 97 -13.57 15.00 -2.42
C GLY A 97 -12.36 14.21 -2.90
N ARG A 98 -12.52 13.55 -4.05
CA ARG A 98 -11.44 12.85 -4.75
C ARG A 98 -11.66 12.98 -6.24
N MET A 99 -10.66 13.46 -6.96
CA MET A 99 -10.59 13.32 -8.40
C MET A 99 -9.99 11.96 -8.75
N LEU A 100 -10.32 11.45 -9.94
CA LEU A 100 -9.81 10.17 -10.44
C LEU A 100 -8.26 10.04 -10.41
N PRO A 101 -7.45 11.07 -10.70
CA PRO A 101 -6.00 10.96 -10.65
C PRO A 101 -5.38 11.24 -9.27
N ASP A 102 -6.18 11.52 -8.23
CA ASP A 102 -5.61 11.88 -6.93
C ASP A 102 -4.85 10.69 -6.31
N PRO A 103 -3.60 10.88 -5.85
CA PRO A 103 -2.81 9.83 -5.21
C PRO A 103 -3.19 9.68 -3.73
N VAL A 104 -4.46 9.36 -3.48
CA VAL A 104 -5.09 9.42 -2.15
C VAL A 104 -4.36 8.57 -1.12
N ILE A 105 -3.95 7.35 -1.51
CA ILE A 105 -3.24 6.45 -0.60
C ILE A 105 -1.87 7.03 -0.23
N ASP A 106 -1.08 7.49 -1.21
CA ASP A 106 0.25 8.03 -0.92
C ASP A 106 0.20 9.30 -0.07
N VAL A 107 -0.79 10.17 -0.31
CA VAL A 107 -1.00 11.37 0.51
C VAL A 107 -1.39 10.98 1.93
N THR A 108 -2.31 10.01 2.07
CA THR A 108 -2.73 9.55 3.41
C THR A 108 -1.56 8.90 4.16
N LEU A 109 -0.77 8.05 3.50
CA LEU A 109 0.41 7.42 4.08
C LEU A 109 1.46 8.47 4.50
N ALA A 110 1.70 9.49 3.69
CA ALA A 110 2.63 10.56 4.04
C ALA A 110 2.14 11.31 5.29
N VAL A 111 0.84 11.60 5.37
CA VAL A 111 0.23 12.33 6.48
C VAL A 111 0.25 11.54 7.80
N ILE A 112 0.05 10.22 7.76
CA ILE A 112 0.03 9.40 8.99
C ILE A 112 1.43 8.94 9.46
N PHE A 113 2.43 8.91 8.57
CA PHE A 113 3.77 8.43 8.92
C PHE A 113 4.84 9.51 9.02
N LEU A 114 4.75 10.60 8.26
CA LEU A 114 5.82 11.60 8.20
C LEU A 114 5.53 12.81 9.09
N ASP A 115 6.60 13.41 9.60
CA ASP A 115 6.55 14.72 10.23
C ASP A 115 6.24 15.79 9.17
N LEU A 116 5.05 16.39 9.25
CA LEU A 116 4.57 17.39 8.30
C LEU A 116 5.27 18.75 8.42
N GLN A 117 6.04 18.99 9.48
CA GLN A 117 6.91 20.18 9.55
C GLN A 117 8.17 20.02 8.69
N THR A 118 8.57 18.76 8.45
CA THR A 118 9.75 18.43 7.66
C THR A 118 9.39 18.05 6.22
N HIS A 119 8.32 17.27 6.04
CA HIS A 119 7.91 16.70 4.75
C HIS A 119 6.52 17.19 4.34
N GLY A 120 6.30 17.39 3.04
CA GLY A 120 4.96 17.74 2.55
C GLY A 120 4.04 16.52 2.50
N ALA A 121 2.71 16.74 2.57
CA ALA A 121 1.71 15.68 2.43
C ALA A 121 1.79 14.92 1.08
N ASN A 122 2.43 15.50 0.05
CA ASN A 122 2.63 14.85 -1.24
C ASN A 122 3.98 14.13 -1.38
N THR A 123 4.78 14.01 -0.31
CA THR A 123 6.15 13.49 -0.38
C THR A 123 6.20 12.09 -0.96
N LEU A 124 5.36 11.17 -0.45
CA LEU A 124 5.30 9.80 -0.96
C LEU A 124 4.69 9.73 -2.38
N ALA A 125 3.70 10.57 -2.67
CA ALA A 125 3.09 10.65 -4.00
C ALA A 125 4.08 11.11 -5.08
N GLY A 126 5.10 11.88 -4.69
CA GLY A 126 6.18 12.34 -5.57
C GLY A 126 7.24 11.29 -5.87
N LEU A 127 7.22 10.13 -5.20
CA LEU A 127 8.13 9.03 -5.49
C LEU A 127 7.75 8.38 -6.82
N PRO A 128 8.71 7.91 -7.65
CA PRO A 128 8.45 7.27 -8.93
C PRO A 128 7.98 5.81 -8.78
N LEU A 129 7.11 5.54 -7.80
CA LEU A 129 6.53 4.22 -7.50
C LEU A 129 5.15 4.05 -8.13
N ASN A 130 4.42 5.15 -8.29
CA ASN A 130 3.10 5.13 -8.91
C ASN A 130 3.18 4.90 -10.42
N PRO A 131 2.20 4.21 -11.02
CA PRO A 131 2.03 4.27 -12.46
C PRO A 131 1.87 5.75 -12.87
N PRO A 132 2.42 6.17 -14.02
CA PRO A 132 2.42 7.57 -14.45
C PRO A 132 1.01 8.14 -14.70
N GLY A 133 -0.01 7.29 -14.70
CA GLY A 133 -1.41 7.65 -14.82
C GLY A 133 -2.25 6.43 -15.20
N ASN A 134 -3.53 6.67 -15.45
CA ASN A 134 -4.40 5.63 -16.00
C ASN A 134 -3.89 5.20 -17.38
N ASP A 135 -4.09 3.93 -17.72
CA ASP A 135 -3.71 3.31 -18.99
C ASP A 135 -4.31 4.03 -20.21
N VAL A 136 -5.55 4.51 -20.08
CA VAL A 136 -6.25 5.35 -21.04
C VAL A 136 -6.61 6.68 -20.37
N GLN A 137 -6.37 7.79 -21.07
CA GLN A 137 -6.64 9.12 -20.53
C GLN A 137 -8.12 9.28 -20.12
N PHE A 138 -8.35 9.85 -18.94
CA PHE A 138 -9.67 10.27 -18.50
C PHE A 138 -10.28 11.31 -19.43
N GLN A 139 -11.61 11.28 -19.56
CA GLN A 139 -12.37 12.21 -20.38
C GLN A 139 -12.52 13.55 -19.65
N PRO A 140 -12.46 14.70 -20.36
CA PRO A 140 -12.63 16.02 -19.75
C PRO A 140 -14.08 16.32 -19.33
N GLY A 141 -15.02 15.44 -19.64
CA GLY A 141 -16.43 15.55 -19.29
C GLY A 141 -17.05 14.18 -19.03
N PHE A 142 -18.26 14.19 -18.47
CA PHE A 142 -19.02 12.97 -18.16
C PHE A 142 -19.08 12.04 -19.40
N PRO A 143 -18.76 10.73 -19.23
CA PRO A 143 -18.67 9.97 -17.98
C PRO A 143 -17.32 10.01 -17.24
N TYR A 144 -16.37 10.89 -17.61
CA TYR A 144 -15.03 11.09 -17.02
C TYR A 144 -14.07 9.89 -17.09
N LEU A 145 -14.55 8.66 -16.90
CA LEU A 145 -13.80 7.43 -17.09
C LEU A 145 -13.56 7.13 -18.57
N ALA A 146 -12.44 6.48 -18.86
CA ALA A 146 -12.18 5.90 -20.17
C ALA A 146 -13.15 4.76 -20.48
N ALA A 147 -13.28 4.40 -21.76
CA ALA A 147 -14.03 3.21 -22.15
C ALA A 147 -13.41 1.97 -21.46
N ALA A 148 -14.27 1.06 -20.98
CA ALA A 148 -13.81 -0.18 -20.37
C ALA A 148 -12.98 -1.00 -21.37
N GLN A 149 -11.95 -1.67 -20.86
CA GLN A 149 -11.17 -2.60 -21.65
C GLN A 149 -12.06 -3.74 -22.17
N GLY A 150 -11.95 -4.05 -23.47
CA GLY A 150 -12.76 -5.07 -24.14
C GLY A 150 -13.95 -4.52 -24.93
N THR A 151 -14.93 -5.38 -25.21
CA THR A 151 -16.16 -5.03 -25.95
C THR A 151 -17.39 -5.37 -25.11
N PRO A 152 -17.58 -4.74 -23.94
CA PRO A 152 -18.82 -4.90 -23.21
C PRO A 152 -19.98 -4.39 -24.08
N PRO A 153 -21.19 -4.92 -23.89
CA PRO A 153 -22.38 -4.34 -24.49
C PRO A 153 -22.47 -2.86 -24.10
N LEU A 154 -22.28 -1.97 -25.07
CA LEU A 154 -22.40 -0.54 -24.83
C LEU A 154 -23.87 -0.16 -24.90
N PRO A 155 -24.41 0.60 -23.92
CA PRO A 155 -25.76 1.09 -24.01
C PRO A 155 -25.86 2.04 -25.22
N VAL A 156 -26.76 1.73 -26.15
CA VAL A 156 -27.14 2.66 -27.22
C VAL A 156 -27.93 3.79 -26.58
N MET A 157 -27.30 4.95 -26.32
CA MET A 157 -27.92 6.19 -25.79
C MET A 157 -29.26 5.91 -25.08
N GLY A 158 -29.19 5.27 -23.91
CA GLY A 158 -30.35 4.63 -23.32
C GLY A 158 -31.26 5.62 -22.60
N SER A 159 -32.54 5.60 -22.91
CA SER A 159 -33.59 5.89 -21.94
C SER A 159 -33.95 4.60 -21.18
N GLY A 160 -34.55 4.70 -20.00
CA GLY A 160 -34.91 3.51 -19.19
C GLY A 160 -33.83 3.06 -18.21
N PHE A 161 -33.04 4.00 -17.65
CA PHE A 161 -32.25 3.73 -16.47
C PHE A 161 -33.17 3.25 -15.34
N ASP A 162 -32.94 2.02 -14.88
CA ASP A 162 -33.60 1.47 -13.69
C ASP A 162 -32.80 1.90 -12.47
N PHE A 163 -33.10 3.10 -11.98
CA PHE A 163 -32.58 3.55 -10.70
C PHE A 163 -33.36 2.85 -9.61
N ARG A 164 -32.64 2.15 -8.72
CA ARG A 164 -33.25 1.56 -7.54
C ARG A 164 -34.00 2.64 -6.76
N SER A 165 -35.26 2.39 -6.47
CA SER A 165 -36.14 3.28 -5.70
C SER A 165 -36.41 2.76 -4.29
N ASP A 166 -35.70 1.69 -3.88
CA ASP A 166 -35.76 1.15 -2.53
C ASP A 166 -35.39 2.23 -1.50
N ASP A 167 -35.99 2.17 -0.31
CA ASP A 167 -35.67 3.13 0.75
C ASP A 167 -34.19 2.97 1.15
N PRO A 168 -33.45 4.04 1.51
CA PRO A 168 -32.09 3.89 2.02
C PRO A 168 -31.97 2.88 3.17
N ALA A 169 -33.00 2.72 3.99
CA ALA A 169 -33.06 1.73 5.07
C ALA A 169 -33.11 0.27 4.57
N ASP A 170 -33.45 0.03 3.31
CA ASP A 170 -33.44 -1.29 2.68
C ASP A 170 -32.02 -1.72 2.25
N TYR A 171 -31.05 -0.81 2.30
CA TYR A 171 -29.65 -1.10 2.00
C TYR A 171 -28.89 -1.45 3.27
N THR A 172 -28.12 -2.53 3.21
CA THR A 172 -27.12 -2.86 4.22
C THR A 172 -25.79 -2.28 3.80
N ARG A 173 -25.14 -1.55 4.69
CA ARG A 173 -23.76 -1.12 4.49
C ARG A 173 -22.84 -2.35 4.56
N VAL A 174 -21.91 -2.45 3.62
CA VAL A 174 -20.98 -3.59 3.50
C VAL A 174 -19.55 -3.13 3.72
N ASP A 175 -19.27 -1.86 3.45
CA ASP A 175 -17.93 -1.31 3.51
C ASP A 175 -17.93 0.19 3.70
N ARG A 176 -16.82 0.71 4.23
CA ARG A 176 -16.58 2.12 4.49
C ARG A 176 -15.28 2.56 3.83
N MET A 177 -15.40 3.53 2.94
CA MET A 177 -14.32 4.00 2.06
C MET A 177 -14.30 5.52 1.98
N GLY A 178 -14.60 6.19 3.11
CA GLY A 178 -14.48 7.65 3.24
C GLY A 178 -13.04 8.10 3.04
N MET A 179 -12.09 7.35 3.60
CA MET A 179 -10.65 7.53 3.62
C MET A 179 -10.04 6.15 3.33
N PRO A 180 -9.63 5.89 2.07
CA PRO A 180 -9.29 4.56 1.60
C PRO A 180 -8.24 3.79 2.43
N ALA A 181 -7.31 4.48 3.11
CA ALA A 181 -6.30 3.83 3.93
C ALA A 181 -6.81 3.37 5.32
N VAL A 182 -7.89 3.98 5.85
CA VAL A 182 -8.34 3.75 7.23
C VAL A 182 -8.89 2.35 7.38
N SER A 183 -9.99 2.02 6.69
CA SER A 183 -10.50 0.64 6.71
C SER A 183 -9.41 -0.32 6.24
N THR A 184 -8.75 -0.04 5.12
CA THR A 184 -7.82 -1.00 4.49
C THR A 184 -6.61 -1.37 5.34
N ALA A 185 -5.99 -0.42 6.02
CA ALA A 185 -4.70 -0.61 6.70
C ALA A 185 -4.74 -0.34 8.21
N LEU A 186 -5.65 0.50 8.70
CA LEU A 186 -5.70 0.92 10.09
C LEU A 186 -6.84 0.27 10.89
N ILE A 187 -7.63 -0.60 10.25
CA ILE A 187 -8.64 -1.43 10.92
C ILE A 187 -8.26 -2.89 10.74
N GLY A 188 -7.88 -3.55 11.83
CA GLY A 188 -7.55 -4.96 11.87
C GLY A 188 -8.70 -5.87 11.47
N SER A 189 -8.37 -7.10 11.09
CA SER A 189 -9.35 -8.06 10.57
C SER A 189 -10.47 -8.40 11.57
N ASP A 190 -10.15 -8.38 12.87
CA ASP A 190 -11.11 -8.71 13.93
C ASP A 190 -12.19 -7.64 14.13
N LEU A 191 -11.86 -6.37 13.83
CA LEU A 191 -12.80 -5.24 13.92
C LEU A 191 -13.33 -4.80 12.56
N LYS A 192 -12.87 -5.41 11.45
CA LYS A 192 -13.25 -5.05 10.08
C LYS A 192 -14.77 -4.97 9.88
N ASN A 193 -15.49 -6.03 10.26
CA ASN A 193 -16.94 -6.07 10.08
C ASN A 193 -17.63 -5.06 11.01
N ALA A 194 -17.21 -4.97 12.27
CA ALA A 194 -17.78 -4.01 13.22
C ALA A 194 -17.60 -2.56 12.73
N TYR A 195 -16.42 -2.22 12.23
CA TYR A 195 -16.14 -0.93 11.60
C TYR A 195 -17.01 -0.71 10.37
N ASN A 196 -17.05 -1.70 9.46
CA ASN A 196 -17.83 -1.67 8.23
C ASN A 196 -19.34 -1.71 8.45
N ASP A 197 -19.81 -2.00 9.67
CA ASP A 197 -21.21 -1.99 10.13
C ASP A 197 -21.52 -0.83 11.11
N ALA A 198 -20.57 0.02 11.51
CA ALA A 198 -20.77 1.18 12.41
C ALA A 198 -20.97 2.54 11.71
N ASP A 199 -21.77 3.43 12.30
CA ASP A 199 -22.16 4.70 11.71
C ASP A 199 -21.08 5.78 11.90
N PRO A 200 -21.04 6.86 11.10
CA PRO A 200 -20.08 7.96 11.29
C PRO A 200 -20.13 8.59 12.69
N THR A 201 -21.25 8.50 13.40
CA THR A 201 -21.36 8.98 14.78
C THR A 201 -20.51 8.13 15.75
N ASP A 202 -20.35 6.83 15.49
CA ASP A 202 -19.55 5.92 16.33
C ASP A 202 -18.06 6.25 16.21
N ASP A 203 -17.59 6.59 15.00
CA ASP A 203 -16.23 7.13 14.84
C ASP A 203 -16.04 8.43 15.63
N ALA A 204 -17.00 9.36 15.52
CA ALA A 204 -16.94 10.64 16.22
C ALA A 204 -16.98 10.49 17.74
N ASN A 205 -17.52 9.38 18.25
CA ASN A 205 -17.45 8.99 19.66
C ASN A 205 -16.09 8.38 20.05
N GLY A 206 -15.25 8.06 19.06
CA GLY A 206 -13.91 7.51 19.24
C GLY A 206 -13.87 5.98 19.30
N ASP A 207 -14.95 5.29 18.90
CA ASP A 207 -15.10 3.84 19.12
C ASP A 207 -14.00 3.00 18.44
N PHE A 208 -13.42 3.52 17.36
CA PHE A 208 -12.35 2.85 16.60
C PHE A 208 -10.97 3.51 16.75
N VAL A 209 -10.85 4.61 17.50
CA VAL A 209 -9.57 5.31 17.71
C VAL A 209 -8.50 4.41 18.34
N PRO A 210 -8.81 3.56 19.34
CA PRO A 210 -7.82 2.63 19.89
C PRO A 210 -7.26 1.67 18.84
N GLU A 211 -8.12 1.05 18.03
CA GLU A 211 -7.69 0.14 16.94
C GLU A 211 -6.83 0.87 15.91
N ILE A 212 -7.25 2.06 15.46
CA ILE A 212 -6.49 2.88 14.50
C ILE A 212 -5.10 3.21 15.06
N SER A 213 -5.03 3.58 16.33
CA SER A 213 -3.77 3.92 17.00
C SER A 213 -2.86 2.71 17.14
N ASP A 214 -3.41 1.56 17.53
CA ASP A 214 -2.69 0.31 17.68
C ASP A 214 -2.14 -0.20 16.34
N GLN A 215 -2.94 -0.18 15.27
CA GLN A 215 -2.49 -0.55 13.93
C GLN A 215 -1.44 0.44 13.39
N LEU A 216 -1.63 1.75 13.61
CA LEU A 216 -0.64 2.75 13.19
C LEU A 216 0.70 2.56 13.93
N ALA A 217 0.68 2.29 15.24
CA ALA A 217 1.87 1.99 16.00
C ALA A 217 2.54 0.69 15.50
N GLY A 218 1.75 -0.36 15.25
CA GLY A 218 2.24 -1.61 14.67
C GLY A 218 2.94 -1.42 13.33
N LEU A 219 2.33 -0.67 12.40
CA LEU A 219 2.93 -0.34 11.11
C LEU A 219 4.16 0.55 11.25
N THR A 220 4.14 1.52 12.17
CA THR A 220 5.29 2.39 12.44
C THR A 220 6.48 1.58 12.94
N ASN A 221 6.29 0.67 13.89
CA ASN A 221 7.33 -0.24 14.35
C ASN A 221 7.93 -1.09 13.22
N ALA A 222 7.13 -1.41 12.19
CA ALA A 222 7.58 -2.21 11.06
C ALA A 222 8.27 -1.40 9.95
N LEU A 223 8.07 -0.08 9.89
CA LEU A 223 8.47 0.76 8.75
C LEU A 223 9.37 1.94 9.12
N ALA A 224 9.48 2.32 10.39
CA ALA A 224 10.17 3.54 10.79
C ALA A 224 11.67 3.52 10.42
N ASP A 225 12.34 2.38 10.56
CA ASP A 225 13.74 2.22 10.18
C ASP A 225 13.93 2.32 8.66
N ASP A 226 13.03 1.73 7.87
CA ASP A 226 13.00 1.86 6.41
C ASP A 226 12.77 3.31 5.97
N LEU A 227 11.84 4.03 6.61
CA LEU A 227 11.58 5.44 6.35
C LEU A 227 12.83 6.29 6.64
N VAL A 228 13.47 6.07 7.78
CA VAL A 228 14.71 6.79 8.15
C VAL A 228 15.84 6.44 7.19
N ALA A 229 15.99 5.17 6.81
CA ALA A 229 16.99 4.73 5.82
C ALA A 229 16.76 5.38 4.44
N ALA A 230 15.51 5.68 4.09
CA ALA A 230 15.14 6.43 2.89
C ALA A 230 15.35 7.95 3.03
N GLY A 231 15.79 8.45 4.18
CA GLY A 231 16.00 9.89 4.45
C GLY A 231 14.71 10.64 4.75
N LEU A 232 13.64 9.93 5.10
CA LEU A 232 12.38 10.50 5.56
C LEU A 232 12.39 10.61 7.09
N THR A 233 11.57 11.53 7.61
CA THR A 233 11.46 11.78 9.05
C THR A 233 10.08 11.34 9.50
N PRO A 234 9.97 10.22 10.24
CA PRO A 234 8.71 9.82 10.83
C PRO A 234 8.20 10.86 11.82
N CYS A 235 6.88 11.02 11.93
CA CYS A 235 6.25 11.84 12.98
C CYS A 235 6.25 11.14 14.34
N ALA A 236 6.40 9.81 14.36
CA ALA A 236 6.36 9.03 15.58
C ALA A 236 7.68 9.15 16.34
N GLU A 237 7.59 9.18 17.66
CA GLU A 237 8.74 9.32 18.54
C GLU A 237 9.10 7.96 19.17
N GLU A 238 10.39 7.70 19.42
CA GLU A 238 10.79 6.50 20.14
C GLU A 238 10.27 6.56 21.60
N ALA A 239 9.63 5.49 22.06
CA ALA A 239 9.00 5.36 23.37
C ALA A 239 9.92 4.74 24.43
#